data_AF-A0A937SET8-F1
#
_entry.id   AF-A0A937SET8-F1
#
_cell.length_a   1.000
_cell.length_b   1.000
_cell.length_c   1.000
_cell.angle_alpha   90.00
_cell.angle_beta   90.00
_cell.angle_gamma   90.00
#
_symmetry.space_group_name_H-M   'P 1'
#
loop_
_entity.id
_entity.type
_entity.pdbx_description
1 polymer ?
#
loop_
_entity_poly.entity_id
_entity_poly.type
_entity_poly.pdbx_seq_one_letter_code
_entity_poly.pdbx_strand_id
1 'polypeptide(L)'
;MKQALKLFCFALLLLPVSALAEFDHSQWDSLLRKHVKVQGAGVATQLDYAGMAGDQAQLSAYLAALAAVDRASFEVWDTASQLAFLINTYNALT
;
A
#
# COMPACT_ATOMS: atom_id res chain seq x y z
N MET A 1 39.35 25.59 -6.28
CA MET A 1 38.91 24.80 -5.10
C MET A 1 37.51 25.20 -4.61
N LYS A 2 37.26 26.48 -4.25
CA LYS A 2 35.94 26.93 -3.74
C LYS A 2 34.78 26.80 -4.74
N GLN A 3 35.02 26.95 -6.04
CA GLN A 3 33.98 26.76 -7.07
C GLN A 3 33.69 25.29 -7.40
N ALA A 4 34.73 24.43 -7.39
CA ALA A 4 34.56 22.98 -7.52
C ALA A 4 33.76 22.40 -6.34
N LEU A 5 33.95 22.94 -5.12
CA LEU A 5 33.16 22.56 -3.94
C LEU A 5 31.68 22.96 -4.07
N LYS A 6 31.38 24.11 -4.68
CA LYS A 6 29.99 24.57 -4.93
C LYS A 6 29.28 23.76 -6.01
N LEU A 7 29.98 23.39 -7.09
CA LEU A 7 29.44 22.49 -8.13
C LEU A 7 29.21 21.07 -7.59
N PHE A 8 30.09 20.58 -6.70
CA PHE A 8 29.91 19.29 -6.04
C PHE A 8 28.69 19.27 -5.10
N CYS A 9 28.42 20.34 -4.35
CA CYS A 9 27.23 20.45 -3.52
C CYS A 9 25.91 20.55 -4.32
N PHE A 10 25.93 21.12 -5.54
CA PHE A 10 24.75 21.21 -6.40
C PHE A 10 24.39 19.85 -7.04
N ALA A 11 25.39 19.01 -7.31
CA ALA A 11 25.17 17.67 -7.87
C ALA A 11 24.54 16.68 -6.86
N LEU A 12 24.71 16.89 -5.56
CA LEU A 12 24.15 16.02 -4.51
C LEU A 12 22.62 16.22 -4.32
N LEU A 13 22.07 17.34 -4.79
CA LEU A 13 20.64 17.70 -4.70
C LEU A 13 19.78 17.08 -5.82
N LEU A 14 20.40 16.44 -6.81
CA LEU A 14 19.72 15.79 -7.94
C LEU A 14 19.62 14.26 -7.79
N LEU A 15 20.05 13.71 -6.64
CA LEU A 15 19.75 12.32 -6.34
C LEU A 15 18.23 12.20 -6.18
N PRO A 16 17.56 11.31 -6.92
CA PRO A 16 16.17 11.01 -6.63
C PRO A 16 16.16 10.44 -5.21
N VAL A 17 15.63 11.22 -4.27
CA VAL A 17 15.08 10.64 -3.06
C VAL A 17 13.85 9.90 -3.55
N SER A 18 14.06 8.70 -4.08
CA SER A 18 13.04 7.67 -4.00
C SER A 18 12.88 7.47 -2.51
N ALA A 19 12.01 8.27 -1.89
CA ALA A 19 11.41 7.83 -0.65
C ALA A 19 10.97 6.39 -0.94
N LEU A 20 11.41 5.45 -0.12
CA LEU A 20 10.93 4.07 -0.14
C LEU A 20 9.45 4.11 0.24
N ALA A 21 8.62 4.66 -0.65
CA ALA A 21 7.22 4.82 -0.44
C ALA A 21 6.66 3.41 -0.38
N GLU A 22 6.13 3.07 0.79
CA GLU A 22 5.39 1.85 1.01
C GLU A 22 4.19 1.79 0.06
N PHE A 23 3.63 0.60 -0.13
CA PHE A 23 2.43 0.45 -0.94
C PHE A 23 1.23 1.14 -0.28
N ASP A 24 0.49 1.95 -1.06
CA ASP A 24 -0.69 2.63 -0.56
C ASP A 24 -1.89 1.66 -0.45
N HIS A 25 -2.27 1.32 0.79
CA HIS A 25 -3.42 0.48 1.12
C HIS A 25 -4.73 1.26 1.34
N SER A 26 -4.78 2.57 1.06
CA SER A 26 -5.94 3.43 1.34
C SER A 26 -7.24 2.94 0.68
N GLN A 27 -7.17 2.39 -0.54
CA GLN A 27 -8.33 1.85 -1.23
C GLN A 27 -8.91 0.63 -0.50
N TRP A 28 -8.03 -0.24 0.03
CA TRP A 28 -8.44 -1.42 0.80
C TRP A 28 -9.01 -1.04 2.17
N ASP A 29 -8.37 -0.09 2.88
CA ASP A 29 -8.90 0.45 4.13
C ASP A 29 -10.30 1.06 3.93
N SER A 30 -10.51 1.80 2.84
CA SER A 30 -11.82 2.36 2.50
C SER A 30 -12.89 1.28 2.28
N LEU A 31 -12.56 0.18 1.59
CA LEU A 31 -13.48 -0.94 1.38
C LEU A 31 -13.82 -1.64 2.69
N LEU A 32 -12.81 -1.92 3.52
CA LEU A 32 -13.01 -2.54 4.83
C LEU A 32 -13.86 -1.67 5.75
N ARG A 33 -13.60 -0.36 5.83
CA ARG A 33 -14.42 0.55 6.64
C ARG A 33 -15.88 0.60 6.18
N LYS A 34 -16.13 0.49 4.88
CA LYS A 34 -17.48 0.51 4.32
C LYS A 34 -18.23 -0.79 4.65
N HIS A 35 -17.56 -1.94 4.58
CA HIS A 35 -18.22 -3.25 4.58
C HIS A 35 -18.02 -4.09 5.83
N VAL A 36 -17.06 -3.78 6.70
CA VAL A 36 -16.93 -4.45 8.00
C VAL A 36 -17.95 -3.85 8.97
N LYS A 37 -18.86 -4.68 9.46
CA LYS A 37 -19.90 -4.30 10.41
C LYS A 37 -19.59 -4.86 11.79
N VAL A 38 -19.80 -4.03 12.80
CA VAL A 38 -19.74 -4.44 14.20
C VAL A 38 -21.03 -5.15 14.58
N GLN A 39 -20.93 -6.25 15.31
CA GLN A 39 -22.04 -7.08 15.77
C GLN A 39 -21.95 -7.39 17.26
N GLY A 40 -23.04 -7.92 17.82
CA GLY A 40 -23.09 -8.39 19.21
C GLY A 40 -22.72 -7.31 20.23
N ALA A 41 -23.25 -6.08 20.05
CA ALA A 41 -22.96 -4.93 20.90
C ALA A 41 -21.46 -4.55 21.01
N GLY A 42 -20.66 -4.83 19.98
CA GLY A 42 -19.23 -4.47 19.97
C GLY A 42 -18.27 -5.62 20.18
N VAL A 43 -18.78 -6.85 20.36
CA VAL A 43 -17.95 -8.01 20.68
C VAL A 43 -17.36 -8.70 19.44
N ALA A 44 -17.94 -8.46 18.25
CA ALA A 44 -17.49 -9.07 17.02
C ALA A 44 -17.57 -8.12 15.82
N THR A 45 -16.82 -8.42 14.78
CA THR A 45 -16.93 -7.80 13.45
C THR A 45 -17.19 -8.86 12.40
N GLN A 46 -17.98 -8.54 11.38
CA GLN A 46 -18.21 -9.39 10.22
C GLN A 46 -18.10 -8.56 8.95
N LEU A 47 -17.57 -9.17 7.89
CA LEU A 47 -17.58 -8.57 6.56
C LEU A 47 -18.95 -8.76 5.89
N ASP A 48 -19.53 -7.66 5.39
CA ASP A 48 -20.67 -7.68 4.47
C ASP A 48 -20.20 -8.09 3.07
N TYR A 49 -20.22 -9.39 2.79
CA TYR A 49 -19.81 -9.93 1.49
C TYR A 49 -20.69 -9.44 0.34
N ALA A 50 -21.98 -9.19 0.57
CA ALA A 50 -22.86 -8.69 -0.47
C ALA A 50 -22.53 -7.23 -0.82
N GLY A 51 -22.28 -6.41 0.21
CA GLY A 51 -21.77 -5.04 0.04
C GLY A 51 -20.42 -5.01 -0.67
N MET A 52 -19.48 -5.86 -0.25
CA MET A 52 -18.17 -5.99 -0.90
C MET A 52 -18.29 -6.42 -2.37
N ALA A 53 -19.20 -7.35 -2.69
CA ALA A 53 -19.45 -7.77 -4.07
C ALA A 53 -20.06 -6.64 -4.92
N GLY A 54 -20.85 -5.75 -4.32
CA GLY A 54 -21.35 -4.53 -4.97
C GLY A 54 -20.25 -3.52 -5.31
N ASP A 55 -19.16 -3.52 -4.55
CA ASP A 55 -17.94 -2.71 -4.79
C ASP A 55 -16.78 -3.57 -5.33
N GLN A 56 -17.10 -4.62 -6.10
CA GLN A 56 -16.17 -5.13 -7.10
C GLN A 56 -15.81 -3.98 -8.06
N ALA A 57 -14.94 -4.05 -9.05
CA ALA A 57 -14.35 -2.85 -9.68
C ALA A 57 -13.45 -2.03 -8.72
N GLN A 58 -13.90 -1.54 -7.55
CA GLN A 58 -12.96 -0.95 -6.58
C GLN A 58 -12.02 -2.00 -6.01
N LEU A 59 -12.54 -3.17 -5.62
CA LEU A 59 -11.70 -4.30 -5.21
C LEU A 59 -10.75 -4.74 -6.34
N SER A 60 -11.26 -4.86 -7.58
CA SER A 60 -10.40 -5.19 -8.74
C SER A 60 -9.30 -4.16 -8.99
N ALA A 61 -9.57 -2.87 -8.83
CA ALA A 61 -8.56 -1.83 -9.00
C ALA A 61 -7.44 -1.97 -7.96
N TYR A 62 -7.80 -2.26 -6.71
CA TYR A 62 -6.82 -2.50 -5.64
C TYR A 62 -5.97 -3.75 -5.93
N LEU A 63 -6.60 -4.86 -6.34
CA LEU A 63 -5.90 -6.09 -6.71
C LEU A 63 -4.98 -5.90 -7.93
N ALA A 64 -5.40 -5.09 -8.91
CA ALA A 64 -4.57 -4.76 -10.06
C ALA A 64 -3.35 -3.91 -9.65
N ALA A 65 -3.51 -2.97 -8.71
CA ALA A 65 -2.39 -2.21 -8.17
C ALA A 65 -1.40 -3.09 -7.42
N LEU A 66 -1.88 -4.04 -6.60
CA LEU A 66 -1.02 -5.03 -5.94
C LEU A 66 -0.25 -5.87 -6.97
N ALA A 67 -0.92 -6.36 -8.00
CA ALA A 67 -0.30 -7.19 -9.05
C ALA A 67 0.73 -6.44 -9.91
N ALA A 68 0.69 -5.10 -9.92
CA ALA A 68 1.63 -4.27 -10.65
C ALA A 68 2.96 -4.06 -9.91
N VAL A 69 3.04 -4.41 -8.62
CA VAL A 69 4.28 -4.29 -7.84
C VAL A 69 5.28 -5.33 -8.31
N ASP A 70 6.40 -4.87 -8.85
CA ASP A 70 7.51 -5.74 -9.22
C ASP A 70 8.37 -6.13 -8.00
N ARG A 71 9.16 -7.18 -8.19
CA ARG A 71 10.02 -7.73 -7.14
C ARG A 71 11.08 -6.75 -6.64
N ALA A 72 11.70 -5.96 -7.52
CA ALA A 72 12.73 -5.02 -7.11
C ALA A 72 12.13 -3.90 -6.24
N SER A 73 10.93 -3.43 -6.59
CA SER A 73 10.15 -2.48 -5.78
C SER A 73 9.76 -3.07 -4.41
N PHE A 74 9.36 -4.34 -4.36
CA PHE A 74 9.04 -5.03 -3.10
C PHE A 74 10.28 -5.23 -2.19
N GLU A 75 11.41 -5.67 -2.77
CA GLU A 75 12.61 -6.04 -2.00
C GLU A 75 13.34 -4.84 -1.37
N VAL A 76 13.11 -3.61 -1.85
CA VAL A 76 13.72 -2.40 -1.25
C VAL A 76 12.96 -1.88 -0.03
N TRP A 77 11.73 -2.32 0.20
CA TRP A 77 10.97 -1.95 1.40
C TRP A 77 11.54 -2.60 2.66
N ASP A 78 11.29 -1.99 3.82
CA ASP A 78 11.62 -2.62 5.09
C ASP A 78 10.74 -3.86 5.35
N THR A 79 11.16 -4.70 6.30
CA THR A 79 10.46 -5.95 6.61
C THR A 79 9.02 -5.74 7.04
N ALA A 80 8.71 -4.64 7.75
CA ALA A 80 7.36 -4.35 8.20
C ALA A 80 6.42 -4.07 7.02
N SER A 81 6.90 -3.29 6.06
CA SER A 81 6.19 -2.95 4.82
C SER A 81 6.01 -4.16 3.91
N GLN A 82 7.03 -5.01 3.78
CA GLN A 82 6.92 -6.27 3.05
C GLN A 82 5.84 -7.19 3.66
N LEU A 83 5.82 -7.32 4.98
CA LEU A 83 4.80 -8.11 5.67
C LEU A 83 3.41 -7.50 5.51
N ALA A 84 3.27 -6.18 5.65
CA ALA A 84 2.01 -5.48 5.45
C ALA A 84 1.48 -5.72 4.03
N PHE A 85 2.33 -5.60 3.01
CA PHE A 85 1.98 -5.88 1.63
C PHE A 85 1.49 -7.32 1.43
N LEU A 86 2.24 -8.31 1.91
CA LEU A 86 1.91 -9.73 1.75
C LEU A 86 0.62 -10.11 2.49
N ILE A 87 0.45 -9.64 3.73
CA ILE A 87 -0.74 -9.93 4.54
C ILE A 87 -1.99 -9.30 3.92
N ASN A 88 -1.92 -8.04 3.50
CA ASN A 88 -3.05 -7.38 2.85
C ASN A 88 -3.36 -8.01 1.48
N THR A 89 -2.35 -8.43 0.73
CA THR A 89 -2.55 -9.14 -0.54
C THR A 89 -3.27 -10.46 -0.32
N TYR A 90 -2.81 -11.25 0.65
CA TYR A 90 -3.45 -12.52 1.00
C TYR A 90 -4.92 -12.31 1.40
N ASN A 91 -5.18 -11.39 2.33
CA ASN A 91 -6.53 -11.14 2.84
C ASN A 91 -7.49 -10.60 1.76
N ALA A 92 -7.01 -9.80 0.80
CA ALA A 92 -7.87 -9.24 -0.24
C ALA A 92 -8.19 -10.24 -1.37
N LEU A 93 -7.44 -11.34 -1.48
CA LEU A 93 -7.63 -12.39 -2.49
C LEU A 93 -8.49 -13.58 -2.01
N THR A 94 -8.90 -13.59 -0.75
CA THR A 94 -9.67 -14.69 -0.10
C THR A 94 -11.02 -14.23 0.38
#